data_AF-A0A534CYB5-F1
#
_entry.id   AF-A0A534CYB5-F1
#
_cell.length_a   1.000
_cell.length_b   1.000
_cell.length_c   1.000
_cell.angle_alpha   90.00
_cell.angle_beta   90.00
_cell.angle_gamma   90.00
#
_symmetry.space_group_name_H-M   'P 1'
#
loop_
_entity.id
_entity.type
_entity.pdbx_description
1 polymer ?
#
loop_
_entity_poly.entity_id
_entity_poly.type
_entity_poly.pdbx_seq_one_letter_code
_entity_poly.pdbx_strand_id
1 'polypeptide(L)'
;MAMRGGACGVNWRRPASRSRALRARRWLTSRAWQSSSRMQRTACLRLHVLSGLLEQLREADMRISSYDRQIRALAEASEPARRLMRVESIGPQTATALVATVGDPHVFKNGRGFAAWLGRIAWAILAHGTEYRPAGPQTAVA
;
A
#
# COMPACT_ATOMS: atom_id res chain seq x y z
N MET A 1 0.31 62.62 3.54
CA MET A 1 0.30 61.21 3.97
C MET A 1 -0.52 60.41 2.98
N ALA A 2 0.09 59.37 2.40
CA ALA A 2 -0.44 58.57 1.30
C ALA A 2 -1.48 57.55 1.78
N MET A 3 -2.40 57.14 0.90
CA MET A 3 -2.81 55.74 0.75
C MET A 3 -3.23 55.48 -0.70
N ARG A 4 -2.65 54.42 -1.26
CA ARG A 4 -2.84 53.88 -2.61
C ARG A 4 -4.02 52.91 -2.62
N GLY A 5 -4.71 52.83 -3.75
CA GLY A 5 -5.55 51.70 -4.17
C GLY A 5 -6.10 52.07 -5.55
N GLY A 6 -5.72 51.46 -6.66
CA GLY A 6 -5.58 50.03 -6.91
C GLY A 6 -6.64 49.66 -7.95
N ALA A 7 -6.42 50.09 -9.20
CA ALA A 7 -7.37 49.97 -10.29
C ALA A 7 -7.56 48.50 -10.73
N CYS A 8 -8.79 48.01 -10.67
CA CYS A 8 -9.25 46.84 -11.41
C CYS A 8 -10.48 47.23 -12.23
N GLY A 9 -10.24 48.03 -13.27
CA GLY A 9 -11.25 48.40 -14.25
C GLY A 9 -11.34 47.38 -15.37
N VAL A 10 -12.09 46.28 -15.16
CA VAL A 10 -12.56 45.43 -16.26
C VAL A 10 -13.70 46.16 -16.97
N ASN A 11 -13.35 46.92 -17.99
CA ASN A 11 -14.28 47.63 -18.86
C ASN A 11 -14.89 46.66 -19.88
N TRP A 12 -16.15 46.26 -19.66
CA TRP A 12 -16.96 45.44 -20.59
C TRP A 12 -17.45 46.26 -21.79
N ARG A 13 -16.54 46.91 -22.53
CA ARG A 13 -16.87 47.62 -23.77
C ARG A 13 -17.39 46.61 -24.82
N ARG A 14 -18.68 46.73 -25.19
CA ARG A 14 -19.30 45.99 -26.30
C ARG A 14 -18.49 46.19 -27.60
N PRO A 15 -18.19 45.13 -28.36
CA PRO A 15 -17.32 45.23 -29.53
C PRO A 15 -18.00 45.97 -30.69
N ALA A 16 -17.29 46.95 -31.28
CA ALA A 16 -17.83 47.89 -32.26
C ALA A 16 -17.94 47.36 -33.72
N SER A 17 -17.69 46.08 -34.03
CA SER A 17 -18.01 45.53 -35.36
C SER A 17 -18.05 43.99 -35.45
N ARG A 18 -18.98 43.46 -36.27
CA ARG A 18 -19.20 42.02 -36.56
C ARG A 18 -17.93 41.26 -37.00
N SER A 19 -16.97 41.94 -37.64
CA SER A 19 -15.74 41.34 -38.16
C SER A 19 -14.68 41.02 -37.10
N ARG A 20 -14.66 41.72 -35.95
CA ARG A 20 -13.77 41.39 -34.81
C ARG A 20 -14.28 40.21 -34.00
N ALA A 21 -15.61 40.07 -33.87
CA ALA A 21 -16.24 38.95 -33.16
C ALA A 21 -16.00 37.60 -33.86
N LEU A 22 -16.01 37.58 -35.20
CA LEU A 22 -15.71 36.37 -35.99
C LEU A 22 -14.23 35.97 -35.90
N ARG A 23 -13.30 36.94 -35.87
CA ARG A 23 -11.87 36.66 -35.64
C ARG A 23 -11.61 36.15 -34.22
N ALA A 24 -12.26 36.70 -33.21
CA ALA A 24 -12.16 36.22 -31.83
C ALA A 24 -12.74 34.80 -31.67
N ARG A 25 -13.87 34.49 -32.32
CA ARG A 25 -14.45 33.13 -32.37
C ARG A 25 -13.54 32.12 -33.08
N ARG A 26 -12.88 32.51 -34.18
CA ARG A 26 -11.91 31.67 -34.90
C ARG A 26 -10.62 31.43 -34.10
N TRP A 27 -10.25 32.39 -33.25
CA TRP A 27 -9.08 32.29 -32.36
C TRP A 27 -9.36 31.42 -31.12
N LEU A 28 -10.56 31.55 -30.51
CA LEU A 28 -11.01 30.72 -29.38
C LEU A 28 -11.18 29.24 -29.76
N THR A 29 -11.73 28.97 -30.94
CA THR A 29 -11.86 27.60 -31.46
C THR A 29 -10.51 26.98 -31.79
N SER A 30 -9.51 27.78 -32.24
CA SER A 30 -8.15 27.30 -32.50
C SER A 30 -7.39 26.90 -31.23
N ARG A 31 -7.46 27.69 -30.14
CA ARG A 31 -6.85 27.32 -28.84
C ARG A 31 -7.60 26.19 -28.11
N ALA A 32 -8.93 26.13 -28.23
CA ALA A 32 -9.74 25.08 -27.63
C ALA A 32 -9.64 23.72 -28.36
N TRP A 33 -9.31 23.71 -29.66
CA TRP A 33 -8.98 22.49 -30.39
C TRP A 33 -7.58 21.95 -30.04
N GLN A 34 -6.60 22.83 -29.91
CA GLN A 34 -5.20 22.44 -29.61
C GLN A 34 -5.02 21.87 -28.20
N SER A 35 -5.87 22.26 -27.24
CA SER A 35 -5.92 21.68 -25.89
C SER A 35 -6.56 20.29 -25.86
N SER A 36 -7.51 19.98 -26.76
CA SER A 36 -8.17 18.66 -26.82
C SER A 36 -7.20 17.55 -27.28
N SER A 37 -6.36 17.80 -28.28
CA SER A 37 -5.40 16.79 -28.79
C SER A 37 -4.23 16.51 -27.85
N ARG A 38 -3.81 17.50 -27.02
CA ARG A 38 -2.78 17.29 -25.98
C ARG A 38 -3.34 16.55 -24.77
N MET A 39 -4.59 16.82 -24.39
CA MET A 39 -5.28 16.19 -23.26
C MET A 39 -5.55 14.69 -23.49
N GLN A 40 -5.87 14.29 -24.73
CA GLN A 40 -6.13 12.88 -25.07
C GLN A 40 -4.88 12.00 -24.96
N ARG A 41 -3.70 12.54 -25.31
CA ARG A 41 -2.43 11.80 -25.26
C ARG A 41 -1.95 11.55 -23.82
N THR A 42 -2.08 12.54 -22.94
CA THR A 42 -1.68 12.40 -21.53
C THR A 42 -2.64 11.50 -20.75
N ALA A 43 -3.94 11.52 -21.09
CA ALA A 43 -4.92 10.63 -20.48
C ALA A 43 -4.65 9.15 -20.82
N CYS A 44 -4.44 8.81 -22.09
CA CYS A 44 -4.17 7.42 -22.50
C CYS A 44 -2.89 6.86 -21.87
N LEU A 45 -1.79 7.63 -21.85
CA LEU A 45 -0.54 7.18 -21.22
C LEU A 45 -0.73 6.90 -19.73
N ARG A 46 -1.44 7.80 -19.02
CA ARG A 46 -1.70 7.65 -17.58
C ARG A 46 -2.58 6.43 -17.29
N LEU A 47 -3.65 6.23 -18.04
CA LEU A 47 -4.53 5.07 -17.93
C LEU A 47 -3.77 3.76 -18.22
N HIS A 48 -2.91 3.76 -19.25
CA HIS A 48 -2.09 2.60 -19.58
C HIS A 48 -1.11 2.24 -18.45
N VAL A 49 -0.39 3.22 -17.90
CA VAL A 49 0.52 2.98 -16.75
C VAL A 49 -0.24 2.46 -15.54
N LEU A 50 -1.39 3.06 -15.20
CA LEU A 50 -2.22 2.60 -14.09
C LEU A 50 -2.73 1.18 -14.31
N SER A 51 -3.13 0.84 -15.54
CA SER A 51 -3.54 -0.53 -15.87
C SER A 51 -2.40 -1.53 -15.69
N GLY A 52 -1.17 -1.18 -16.08
CA GLY A 52 0.00 -2.03 -15.88
C GLY A 52 0.31 -2.25 -14.40
N LEU A 53 0.23 -1.20 -13.56
CA LEU A 53 0.43 -1.31 -12.11
C LEU A 53 -0.66 -2.16 -11.44
N LEU A 54 -1.91 -2.01 -11.87
CA LEU A 54 -3.01 -2.84 -11.37
C LEU A 54 -2.82 -4.31 -11.73
N GLU A 55 -2.33 -4.61 -12.93
CA GLU A 55 -2.03 -5.97 -13.35
C GLU A 55 -0.91 -6.57 -12.49
N GLN A 56 0.15 -5.81 -12.23
CA GLN A 56 1.22 -6.25 -11.33
C GLN A 56 0.72 -6.51 -9.90
N LEU A 57 -0.18 -5.66 -9.39
CA LEU A 57 -0.77 -5.85 -8.08
C LEU A 57 -1.61 -7.13 -8.02
N ARG A 58 -2.41 -7.40 -9.07
CA ARG A 58 -3.21 -8.63 -9.17
C ARG A 58 -2.33 -9.88 -9.24
N GLU A 59 -1.26 -9.83 -10.02
CA GLU A 59 -0.31 -10.95 -10.10
C GLU A 59 0.34 -11.23 -8.74
N ALA A 60 0.71 -10.18 -8.00
CA ALA A 60 1.23 -10.33 -6.64
C ALA A 60 0.18 -10.95 -5.70
N ASP A 61 -1.07 -10.49 -5.76
CA ASP A 61 -2.17 -11.00 -4.94
C ASP A 61 -2.48 -12.49 -5.23
N MET A 62 -2.44 -12.89 -6.51
CA MET A 62 -2.59 -14.29 -6.90
C MET A 62 -1.45 -15.17 -6.35
N ARG A 63 -0.21 -14.67 -6.37
CA ARG A 63 0.94 -15.38 -5.80
C ARG A 63 0.83 -15.52 -4.28
N ILE A 64 0.46 -14.44 -3.59
CA ILE A 64 0.21 -14.45 -2.14
C ILE A 64 -0.86 -15.49 -1.81
N SER A 65 -1.99 -15.47 -2.52
CA SER A 65 -3.07 -16.44 -2.35
C SER A 65 -2.62 -17.88 -2.60
N SER A 66 -1.72 -18.10 -3.57
CA SER A 66 -1.14 -19.42 -3.82
C SER A 66 -0.27 -19.90 -2.65
N TYR A 67 0.59 -19.02 -2.13
CA TYR A 67 1.43 -19.34 -0.98
C TYR A 67 0.60 -19.57 0.29
N ASP A 68 -0.46 -18.80 0.51
CA ASP A 68 -1.36 -19.01 1.65
C ASP A 68 -2.02 -20.39 1.63
N ARG A 69 -2.41 -20.88 0.45
CA ARG A 69 -2.91 -22.25 0.30
C ARG A 69 -1.84 -23.29 0.62
N GLN A 70 -0.60 -23.08 0.18
CA GLN A 70 0.51 -23.99 0.48
C GLN A 70 0.83 -24.00 1.98
N ILE A 71 0.88 -22.84 2.62
CA ILE A 71 1.10 -22.72 4.07
C ILE A 71 -0.01 -23.43 4.85
N ARG A 72 -1.27 -23.29 4.42
CA ARG A 72 -2.39 -24.01 5.05
C ARG A 72 -2.23 -25.52 4.94
N ALA A 73 -1.89 -26.03 3.75
CA ALA A 73 -1.65 -27.46 3.55
C ALA A 73 -0.49 -27.98 4.42
N LEU A 74 0.60 -27.20 4.55
CA LEU A 74 1.71 -27.54 5.44
C LEU A 74 1.30 -27.55 6.91
N ALA A 75 0.47 -26.60 7.33
CA ALA A 75 -0.06 -26.53 8.70
C ALA A 75 -0.93 -27.75 9.04
N GLU A 76 -1.77 -28.21 8.09
CA GLU A 76 -2.64 -29.37 8.26
C GLU A 76 -1.86 -30.70 8.29
N ALA A 77 -0.75 -30.79 7.55
CA ALA A 77 0.13 -31.96 7.54
C ALA A 77 0.95 -32.09 8.83
N SER A 78 1.24 -30.97 9.52
CA SER A 78 2.09 -30.93 10.70
C SER A 78 1.30 -31.08 12.00
N GLU A 79 1.52 -32.19 12.72
CA GLU A 79 0.90 -32.44 14.04
C GLU A 79 1.11 -31.31 15.07
N PRO A 80 2.33 -30.75 15.27
CA PRO A 80 2.49 -29.63 16.20
C PRO A 80 1.76 -28.36 15.73
N ALA A 81 1.68 -28.10 14.43
CA ALA A 81 0.95 -26.95 13.90
C ALA A 81 -0.58 -27.11 14.10
N ARG A 82 -1.14 -28.30 13.84
CA ARG A 82 -2.55 -28.61 14.14
C ARG A 82 -2.89 -28.42 15.60
N ARG A 83 -1.97 -28.82 16.50
CA ARG A 83 -2.17 -28.68 17.94
C ARG A 83 -2.22 -27.21 18.37
N LEU A 84 -1.37 -26.37 17.77
CA LEU A 84 -1.39 -24.92 17.99
C LEU A 84 -2.66 -24.27 17.44
N MET A 85 -3.15 -24.70 16.27
CA MET A 85 -4.37 -24.18 15.65
C MET A 85 -5.67 -24.49 16.43
N ARG A 86 -5.63 -25.37 17.44
CA ARG A 86 -6.78 -25.58 18.34
C ARG A 86 -7.03 -24.39 19.26
N VAL A 87 -6.02 -23.54 19.44
CA VAL A 87 -6.19 -22.27 20.15
C VAL A 87 -6.90 -21.31 19.20
N GLU A 88 -8.05 -20.79 19.62
CA GLU A 88 -8.98 -19.99 18.79
C GLU A 88 -8.32 -18.78 18.11
N SER A 89 -7.23 -18.27 18.66
CA SER A 89 -6.48 -17.13 18.14
C SER A 89 -5.31 -17.46 17.21
N ILE A 90 -4.96 -18.74 17.02
CA ILE A 90 -3.79 -19.14 16.23
C ILE A 90 -4.23 -19.69 14.86
N GLY A 91 -3.97 -18.90 13.82
CA GLY A 91 -4.19 -19.30 12.44
C GLY A 91 -3.06 -20.17 11.86
N PRO A 92 -3.27 -20.78 10.68
CA PRO A 92 -2.30 -21.68 10.03
C PRO A 92 -0.96 -21.00 9.70
N GLN A 93 -0.97 -19.72 9.34
CA GLN A 93 0.25 -18.94 9.10
C GLN A 93 1.08 -18.80 10.38
N THR A 94 0.44 -18.38 11.47
CA THR A 94 1.10 -18.20 12.78
C THR A 94 1.55 -19.53 13.37
N ALA A 95 0.75 -20.59 13.26
CA ALA A 95 1.12 -21.92 13.72
C ALA A 95 2.36 -22.45 12.98
N THR A 96 2.38 -22.32 11.64
CA THR A 96 3.52 -22.74 10.82
C THR A 96 4.76 -21.89 11.11
N ALA A 97 4.61 -20.58 11.26
CA ALA A 97 5.69 -19.69 11.63
C ALA A 97 6.26 -20.02 13.02
N LEU A 98 5.42 -20.33 14.00
CA LEU A 98 5.86 -20.73 15.33
C LEU A 98 6.64 -22.05 15.29
N VAL A 99 6.14 -23.05 14.57
CA VAL A 99 6.86 -24.33 14.40
C VAL A 99 8.20 -24.11 13.69
N ALA A 100 8.24 -23.28 12.65
CA ALA A 100 9.47 -22.99 11.92
C ALA A 100 10.49 -22.16 12.73
N THR A 101 10.02 -21.25 13.58
CA THR A 101 10.89 -20.36 14.39
C THR A 101 11.40 -21.02 15.66
N VAL A 102 10.57 -21.84 16.31
CA VAL A 102 10.94 -22.56 17.53
C VAL A 102 11.72 -23.82 17.21
N GLY A 103 11.33 -24.56 16.16
CA GLY A 103 11.94 -25.83 15.79
C GLY A 103 11.70 -26.92 16.84
N ASP A 104 12.49 -26.90 17.92
CA ASP A 104 12.39 -27.84 19.04
C ASP A 104 11.73 -27.15 20.27
N PRO A 105 10.54 -27.60 20.70
CA PRO A 105 9.88 -27.05 21.88
C PRO A 105 10.65 -27.28 23.20
N HIS A 106 11.62 -28.21 23.24
CA HIS A 106 12.44 -28.49 24.42
C HIS A 106 13.49 -27.41 24.72
N VAL A 107 13.69 -26.44 23.82
CA VAL A 107 14.57 -25.27 24.06
C VAL A 107 14.07 -24.41 25.24
N PHE A 108 12.76 -24.45 25.53
CA PHE A 108 12.20 -23.73 26.67
C PHE A 108 12.11 -24.63 27.91
N LYS A 109 12.74 -24.19 29.02
CA LYS A 109 12.64 -24.88 30.32
C LYS A 109 11.20 -24.99 30.85
N ASN A 110 10.34 -24.03 30.50
CA ASN A 110 8.93 -24.01 30.88
C ASN A 110 8.11 -23.06 29.97
N GLY A 111 6.77 -23.17 30.01
CA GLY A 111 5.87 -22.29 29.26
C GLY A 111 5.95 -20.80 29.64
N ARG A 112 6.43 -20.46 30.83
CA ARG A 112 6.66 -19.06 31.25
C ARG A 112 7.82 -18.41 30.47
N GLY A 113 8.89 -19.16 30.21
CA GLY A 113 9.99 -18.70 29.37
C GLY A 113 9.54 -18.43 27.93
N PHE A 114 8.67 -19.28 27.40
CA PHE A 114 8.04 -19.07 26.10
C PHE A 114 7.15 -17.82 26.08
N ALA A 115 6.30 -17.62 27.09
CA ALA A 115 5.46 -16.42 27.21
C ALA A 115 6.28 -15.13 27.34
N ALA A 116 7.39 -15.15 28.08
CA ALA A 116 8.29 -14.00 28.19
C ALA A 116 8.98 -13.66 26.86
N TRP A 117 9.35 -14.68 26.07
CA TRP A 117 9.90 -14.49 24.72
C TRP A 117 8.87 -13.88 23.78
N LEU A 118 7.63 -14.40 23.77
CA LEU A 118 6.53 -13.81 22.99
C LEU A 118 6.22 -12.37 23.43
N GLY A 119 6.23 -12.08 24.73
CA GLY A 119 6.04 -10.74 25.27
C GLY A 119 7.12 -9.75 24.80
N ARG A 120 8.37 -10.19 24.71
CA ARG A 120 9.47 -9.39 24.16
C ARG A 120 9.27 -9.10 22.67
N ILE A 121 8.82 -10.09 21.90
CA ILE A 121 8.52 -9.90 20.47
C ILE A 121 7.36 -8.92 20.31
N ALA A 122 6.27 -9.10 21.06
CA ALA A 122 5.11 -8.23 21.02
C ALA A 122 5.48 -6.79 21.38
N TRP A 123 6.25 -6.60 22.44
CA TRP A 123 6.75 -5.28 22.82
C TRP A 123 7.65 -4.68 21.75
N ALA A 124 8.57 -5.45 21.18
CA ALA A 124 9.53 -4.93 20.22
C ALA A 124 8.87 -4.52 18.89
N ILE A 125 7.84 -5.23 18.44
CA ILE A 125 7.03 -4.84 17.28
C ILE A 125 6.31 -3.51 17.55
N LEU A 126 5.76 -3.33 18.76
CA LEU A 126 5.11 -2.07 19.15
C LEU A 126 6.09 -0.91 19.29
N ALA A 127 7.33 -1.17 19.74
CA ALA A 127 8.33 -0.15 19.99
C ALA A 127 9.15 0.25 18.73
N HIS A 128 9.43 -0.70 17.85
CA HIS A 128 10.37 -0.52 16.73
C HIS A 128 9.73 -0.69 15.34
N GLY A 129 8.46 -1.07 15.25
CA GLY A 129 7.78 -1.28 13.97
C GLY A 129 8.34 -2.48 13.17
N THR A 130 8.33 -2.40 11.83
CA THR A 130 8.74 -3.50 10.93
C THR A 130 10.24 -3.81 10.96
N GLU A 131 11.05 -3.03 11.69
CA GLU A 131 12.49 -3.23 11.83
C GLU A 131 12.85 -4.16 13.01
N TYR A 132 11.92 -4.99 13.44
CA TYR A 132 12.23 -6.02 14.43
C TYR A 132 12.82 -7.27 13.77
N ARG A 133 14.14 -7.46 13.90
CA ARG A 133 14.80 -8.73 13.60
C ARG A 133 14.90 -9.56 14.88
N PRO A 134 14.04 -10.59 15.07
CA PRO A 134 14.10 -11.40 16.28
C PRO A 134 15.44 -12.13 16.36
N ALA A 135 16.12 -11.99 17.49
CA ALA A 135 17.17 -12.94 17.87
C ALA A 135 16.48 -14.28 18.18
N GLY A 136 16.94 -15.36 17.54
CA GLY A 136 16.35 -16.68 17.68
C GLY A 136 16.27 -17.16 19.14
N PRO A 137 15.43 -18.18 19.44
CA PRO A 137 15.18 -18.64 20.81
C PRO A 137 16.47 -19.02 21.59
N GLN A 138 17.55 -19.40 20.91
CA GLN A 138 18.86 -19.73 21.50
C GLN A 138 19.54 -18.60 22.31
N THR A 139 19.25 -17.30 22.09
CA THR A 139 19.95 -16.22 22.81
C THR A 139 19.30 -15.81 24.14
N ALA A 140 18.20 -16.46 24.54
CA ALA A 140 17.47 -16.12 25.77
C ALA A 140 17.89 -16.94 27.01
N VAL A 141 18.97 -17.74 26.93
CA VAL A 141 19.44 -18.66 27.99
C VAL A 141 20.55 -18.04 28.87
N ALA A 142 20.79 -16.72 28.78
CA ALA A 142 21.70 -16.01 29.68
C ALA A 142 20.97 -15.53 30.95
#